data_AF-A0A6V0E682-F1
#
_entry.id   AF-A0A6V0E682-F1
#
_cell.length_a   1.000
_cell.length_b   1.000
_cell.length_c   1.000
_cell.angle_alpha   90.00
_cell.angle_beta   90.00
_cell.angle_gamma   90.00
#
_symmetry.space_group_name_H-M   'P 1'
#
loop_
_entity.id
_entity.type
_entity.pdbx_description
1 polymer ?
#
loop_
_entity_poly.entity_id
_entity_poly.type
_entity_poly.pdbx_seq_one_letter_code
_entity_poly.pdbx_strand_id
1 'polypeptide(L)'
;MASASSVAPDSMEQLKKRTDKAAADREKVVKERLERVKQGMEQEQKKRRAEEKAKAVEVAMAAKRAKKAETVDLEDLYGGLPPPDPKKDQSMAQKLKEKENWRKHRFPVLPQEDPAKVIFLDVDGVLRPLTAGGFRAMMVDGEWALRAETADFISSSLLSLRHIVENTGAIIVLSSEWRRDQPMREGVDNILMEYEMRPCATWTPTDLQRDMGTENPFKAFTERRAREISQWLSQNPQVKQWVVIDDINMADADEGRKPGTLLMAPRIVQTHRKIGLTLEQAKAAVKLLRGEKLPPQILSVQPSMELTG
;
A
#
# COMPACT_ATOMS: atom_id res chain seq x y z
N MET A 1 -34.45 26.24 -50.79
CA MET A 1 -34.38 27.42 -49.89
C MET A 1 -33.40 27.09 -48.78
N ALA A 2 -32.17 27.58 -48.90
CA ALA A 2 -31.11 27.37 -47.91
C ALA A 2 -31.16 28.49 -46.86
N SER A 3 -31.33 28.13 -45.60
CA SER A 3 -31.29 29.05 -44.45
C SER A 3 -29.86 29.10 -43.92
N ALA A 4 -29.19 30.23 -44.11
CA ALA A 4 -27.89 30.50 -43.52
C ALA A 4 -28.09 31.06 -42.10
N SER A 5 -27.69 30.28 -41.10
CA SER A 5 -27.72 30.65 -39.69
C SER A 5 -26.50 31.52 -39.35
N SER A 6 -26.74 32.79 -39.00
CA SER A 6 -25.72 33.73 -38.53
C SER A 6 -25.24 33.37 -37.12
N VAL A 7 -23.99 32.92 -37.00
CA VAL A 7 -23.34 32.69 -35.69
C VAL A 7 -22.81 34.03 -35.17
N ALA A 8 -23.28 34.43 -34.00
CA ALA A 8 -22.97 35.71 -33.38
C ALA A 8 -21.49 35.80 -32.92
N PRO A 9 -20.84 36.97 -33.05
CA PRO A 9 -19.43 37.20 -32.72
C PRO A 9 -19.09 37.23 -31.21
N ASP A 10 -20.06 36.98 -30.32
CA ASP A 10 -19.92 37.08 -28.85
C ASP A 10 -19.10 35.93 -28.20
N SER A 11 -18.73 34.89 -28.96
CA SER A 11 -18.13 33.67 -28.39
C SER A 11 -16.63 33.78 -28.08
N MET A 12 -15.88 34.60 -28.82
CA MET A 12 -14.42 34.69 -28.69
C MET A 12 -13.97 35.50 -27.48
N GLU A 13 -14.69 36.56 -27.11
CA GLU A 13 -14.33 37.39 -25.97
C GLU A 13 -14.62 36.68 -24.63
N GLN A 14 -15.70 35.89 -24.58
CA GLN A 14 -16.01 35.03 -23.44
C GLN A 14 -14.98 33.90 -23.28
N LEU A 15 -14.44 33.38 -24.38
CA LEU A 15 -13.39 32.37 -24.34
C LEU A 15 -12.09 32.93 -23.75
N LYS A 16 -11.66 34.13 -24.18
CA LYS A 16 -10.48 34.82 -23.64
C LYS A 16 -10.60 35.11 -22.14
N LYS A 17 -11.76 35.62 -21.70
CA LYS A 17 -12.02 35.86 -20.26
C LYS A 17 -11.96 34.58 -19.43
N ARG A 18 -12.35 33.42 -19.98
CA ARG A 18 -12.23 32.12 -19.31
C ARG A 18 -10.79 31.62 -19.27
N THR A 19 -10.01 31.79 -20.33
CA THR A 19 -8.60 31.39 -20.36
C THR A 19 -7.74 32.21 -19.40
N ASP A 20 -7.98 33.52 -19.33
CA ASP A 20 -7.21 34.43 -18.47
C ASP A 20 -7.52 34.18 -17.00
N LYS A 21 -8.79 33.94 -16.66
CA LYS A 21 -9.20 33.53 -15.30
C LYS A 21 -8.57 32.19 -14.91
N ALA A 22 -8.58 31.20 -15.81
CA ALA A 22 -7.97 29.90 -15.56
C ALA A 22 -6.44 29.99 -15.38
N ALA A 23 -5.77 30.91 -16.09
CA ALA A 23 -4.33 31.16 -15.93
C ALA A 23 -4.02 31.78 -14.55
N ALA A 24 -4.80 32.79 -14.12
CA ALA A 24 -4.65 33.42 -12.82
C ALA A 24 -4.91 32.44 -11.65
N ASP A 25 -5.92 31.58 -11.78
CA ASP A 25 -6.23 30.55 -10.78
C ASP A 25 -5.09 29.51 -10.69
N ARG A 26 -4.48 29.12 -11.82
CA ARG A 26 -3.31 28.23 -11.84
C ARG A 26 -2.09 28.86 -11.15
N GLU A 27 -1.82 30.14 -11.42
CA GLU A 27 -0.68 30.84 -10.79
C GLU A 27 -0.86 30.94 -9.27
N LYS A 28 -2.08 31.20 -8.80
CA LYS A 28 -2.39 31.23 -7.37
C LYS A 28 -2.17 29.88 -6.68
N VAL A 29 -2.60 28.78 -7.32
CA VAL A 29 -2.39 27.42 -6.80
C VAL A 29 -0.90 27.06 -6.76
N VAL A 30 -0.13 27.44 -7.78
CA VAL A 30 1.33 27.22 -7.81
C VAL A 30 2.01 27.98 -6.68
N LYS A 31 1.62 29.23 -6.43
CA LYS A 31 2.18 30.06 -5.34
C LYS A 31 1.87 29.47 -3.96
N GLU A 32 0.62 29.05 -3.71
CA GLU A 32 0.25 28.41 -2.45
C GLU A 32 1.02 27.09 -2.23
N ARG A 33 1.23 26.31 -3.29
CA ARG A 33 1.99 25.06 -3.22
C ARG A 33 3.46 25.30 -2.88
N LEU A 34 4.08 26.34 -3.46
CA LEU A 34 5.46 26.74 -3.15
C LEU A 34 5.62 27.19 -1.69
N GLU A 35 4.66 27.95 -1.16
CA GLU A 35 4.69 28.38 0.24
C GLU A 35 4.55 27.20 1.22
N ARG A 36 3.68 26.23 0.93
CA ARG A 36 3.57 25.00 1.74
C ARG A 36 4.85 24.17 1.72
N VAL A 37 5.50 24.05 0.56
CA VAL A 37 6.80 23.35 0.45
C VAL A 37 7.86 24.07 1.27
N LYS A 38 7.94 25.40 1.19
CA LYS A 38 8.89 26.20 1.98
C LYS A 38 8.68 26.02 3.48
N GLN A 39 7.43 26.06 3.95
CA GLN A 39 7.09 25.83 5.35
C GLN A 39 7.45 24.40 5.81
N GLY A 40 7.23 23.39 4.96
CA GLY A 40 7.63 22.01 5.24
C GLY A 40 9.14 21.85 5.43
N MET A 41 9.94 22.45 4.54
CA MET A 41 11.41 22.41 4.65
C MET A 41 11.92 23.12 5.92
N GLU A 42 11.33 24.26 6.30
CA GLU A 42 11.70 24.97 7.53
C GLU A 42 11.37 24.15 8.79
N GLN A 43 10.22 23.46 8.82
CA GLN A 43 9.85 22.58 9.92
C GLN A 43 10.80 21.37 10.04
N GLU A 44 11.18 20.78 8.92
CA GLU A 44 12.10 19.64 8.89
C GLU A 44 13.51 20.03 9.33
N GLN A 45 14.04 21.17 8.89
CA GLN A 45 15.31 21.71 9.39
C GLN A 45 15.26 21.98 10.90
N LYS A 46 14.16 22.51 11.41
CA LYS A 46 13.98 22.74 12.85
C LYS A 46 13.96 21.44 13.65
N LYS A 47 13.29 20.40 13.13
CA LYS A 47 13.27 19.06 13.73
C LYS A 47 14.68 18.45 13.75
N ARG A 48 15.41 18.51 12.64
CA ARG A 48 16.78 17.98 12.55
C ARG A 48 17.74 18.64 13.55
N ARG A 49 17.66 19.98 13.70
CA ARG A 49 18.45 20.72 14.70
C ARG A 49 18.10 20.33 16.13
N ALA A 50 16.83 20.00 16.41
CA ALA A 50 16.42 19.55 17.73
C ALA A 50 16.95 18.14 18.04
N GLU A 51 16.91 17.23 17.06
CA GLU A 51 17.45 15.87 17.19
C GLU A 51 18.98 15.87 17.34
N GLU A 52 19.70 16.70 16.59
CA GLU A 52 21.15 16.87 16.72
C GLU A 52 21.53 17.38 18.12
N LYS A 53 20.78 18.35 18.67
CA LYS A 53 20.97 18.82 20.05
C LYS A 53 20.70 17.74 21.08
N ALA A 54 19.64 16.95 20.90
CA ALA A 54 19.32 15.85 21.81
C ALA A 54 20.42 14.79 21.85
N LYS A 55 20.93 14.38 20.67
CA LYS A 55 22.06 13.45 20.55
C LYS A 55 23.33 14.00 21.22
N ALA A 56 23.63 15.29 21.03
CA ALA A 56 24.79 15.91 21.67
C ALA A 56 24.71 15.90 23.21
N VAL A 57 23.51 16.14 23.77
CA VAL A 57 23.27 16.05 25.22
C VAL A 57 23.44 14.62 25.73
N GLU A 58 22.93 13.63 24.99
CA GLU A 58 23.05 12.22 25.35
C GLU A 58 24.52 11.76 25.39
N VAL A 59 25.30 12.10 24.36
CA VAL A 59 26.74 11.80 24.29
C VAL A 59 27.50 12.46 25.44
N ALA A 60 27.18 13.72 25.77
CA ALA A 60 27.79 14.42 26.90
C ALA A 60 27.45 13.77 28.26
N MET A 61 26.23 13.26 28.42
CA MET A 61 25.85 12.51 29.63
C MET A 61 26.54 11.14 29.72
N ALA A 62 26.66 10.43 28.60
CA ALA A 62 27.36 9.14 28.53
C ALA A 62 28.84 9.29 28.89
N ALA A 63 29.51 10.33 28.38
CA ALA A 63 30.91 10.64 28.72
C ALA A 63 31.10 10.96 30.21
N LYS A 64 30.14 11.65 30.85
CA LYS A 64 30.15 11.88 32.31
C LYS A 64 29.96 10.61 33.12
N ARG A 65 29.14 9.66 32.65
CA ARG A 65 28.96 8.35 33.30
C ARG A 65 30.20 7.48 33.19
N ALA A 66 30.86 7.45 32.03
CA ALA A 66 32.08 6.68 31.82
C ALA A 66 33.23 7.12 32.75
N LYS A 67 33.36 8.41 33.04
CA LYS A 67 34.35 8.94 34.00
C LYS A 67 34.08 8.61 35.47
N LYS A 68 32.90 8.07 35.80
CA LYS A 68 32.51 7.72 37.17
C LYS A 68 32.55 6.20 37.43
N ALA A 69 33.02 5.40 36.47
CA ALA A 69 32.98 3.93 36.53
C ALA A 69 34.29 3.26 36.99
N GLU A 70 35.34 4.02 37.33
CA GLU A 70 36.53 3.44 37.97
C GLU A 70 36.32 3.32 39.49
N THR A 71 36.52 2.10 40.00
CA THR A 71 36.32 1.61 41.37
C THR A 71 34.87 1.20 41.72
N VAL A 72 34.51 -0.05 41.36
CA VAL A 72 33.37 -0.75 41.98
C VAL A 72 33.93 -2.00 42.65
N ASP A 73 33.89 -1.98 43.97
CA ASP A 73 34.20 -3.07 44.87
C ASP A 73 33.05 -4.11 44.82
N LEU A 74 33.38 -5.39 44.64
CA LEU A 74 32.40 -6.46 44.36
C LEU A 74 31.56 -6.85 45.59
N GLU A 75 31.99 -6.48 46.81
CA GLU A 75 31.27 -6.73 48.06
C GLU A 75 30.17 -5.69 48.39
N ASP A 76 30.09 -4.57 47.65
CA ASP A 76 29.09 -3.50 47.84
C ASP A 76 27.94 -3.54 46.81
N LEU A 77 27.81 -4.63 46.06
CA LEU A 77 26.88 -4.74 44.92
C LEU A 77 25.39 -4.59 45.31
N TYR A 78 25.05 -4.77 46.60
CA TYR A 78 23.71 -4.61 47.14
C TYR A 78 23.62 -3.62 48.32
N GLY A 79 24.75 -3.12 48.84
CA GLY A 79 24.80 -2.21 50.00
C GLY A 79 24.43 -0.77 49.66
N GLY A 80 24.71 -0.35 48.42
CA GLY A 80 24.45 0.99 47.91
C GLY A 80 23.17 1.17 47.09
N LEU A 81 22.23 0.21 47.11
CA LEU A 81 20.96 0.40 46.39
C LEU A 81 20.23 1.60 46.98
N PRO A 82 19.98 2.67 46.20
CA PRO A 82 19.29 3.84 46.71
C PRO A 82 17.92 3.41 47.24
N PRO A 83 17.48 3.97 48.39
CA PRO A 83 16.17 3.65 48.92
C PRO A 83 15.11 3.91 47.84
N PRO A 84 14.07 3.07 47.76
CA PRO A 84 13.06 3.14 46.71
C PRO A 84 12.52 4.58 46.62
N ASP A 85 12.66 5.17 45.43
CA ASP A 85 12.18 6.51 45.15
C ASP A 85 10.75 6.39 44.65
N PRO A 86 9.73 6.76 45.46
CA PRO A 86 8.34 6.54 45.12
C PRO A 86 7.92 7.23 43.81
N LYS A 87 8.62 8.29 43.38
CA LYS A 87 8.35 8.94 42.09
C LYS A 87 8.86 8.10 40.92
N LYS A 88 10.04 7.48 41.05
CA LYS A 88 10.58 6.59 40.01
C LYS A 88 9.75 5.32 39.91
N ASP A 89 9.34 4.76 41.04
CA ASP A 89 8.52 3.54 41.08
C ASP A 89 7.13 3.76 40.44
N GLN A 90 6.50 4.92 40.69
CA GLN A 90 5.28 5.31 39.99
C GLN A 90 5.48 5.46 38.48
N SER A 91 6.60 6.07 38.05
CA SER A 91 6.91 6.22 36.62
C SER A 91 7.17 4.87 35.94
N MET A 92 7.82 3.94 36.63
CA MET A 92 8.05 2.57 36.16
C MET A 92 6.74 1.79 36.06
N ALA A 93 5.86 1.90 37.05
CA ALA A 93 4.55 1.28 37.04
C ALA A 93 3.66 1.84 35.90
N GLN A 94 3.72 3.14 35.62
CA GLN A 94 3.03 3.75 34.47
C GLN A 94 3.58 3.20 33.15
N LYS A 95 4.90 3.16 32.97
CA LYS A 95 5.53 2.58 31.76
C LYS A 95 5.17 1.11 31.58
N LEU A 96 5.09 0.33 32.65
CA LEU A 96 4.66 -1.07 32.61
C LEU A 96 3.19 -1.19 32.17
N LYS A 97 2.30 -0.34 32.70
CA LYS A 97 0.89 -0.28 32.28
C LYS A 97 0.72 0.16 30.82
N GLU A 98 1.48 1.15 30.37
CA GLU A 98 1.50 1.58 28.97
C GLU A 98 2.00 0.45 28.05
N LYS A 99 3.04 -0.27 28.46
CA LYS A 99 3.57 -1.43 27.73
C LYS A 99 2.60 -2.60 27.70
N GLU A 100 1.87 -2.86 28.78
CA GLU A 100 0.80 -3.85 28.82
C GLU A 100 -0.40 -3.44 27.96
N ASN A 101 -0.80 -2.18 28.00
CA ASN A 101 -1.84 -1.64 27.12
C ASN A 101 -1.41 -1.75 25.66
N TRP A 102 -0.16 -1.40 25.32
CA TRP A 102 0.38 -1.58 23.98
C TRP A 102 0.35 -3.06 23.55
N ARG A 103 0.72 -3.98 24.44
CA ARG A 103 0.62 -5.43 24.19
C ARG A 103 -0.81 -5.91 23.97
N LYS A 104 -1.80 -5.32 24.64
CA LYS A 104 -3.23 -5.64 24.44
C LYS A 104 -3.76 -5.15 23.08
N HIS A 105 -3.13 -4.14 22.48
CA HIS A 105 -3.49 -3.63 21.15
C HIS A 105 -2.62 -4.21 20.04
N ARG A 106 -1.71 -5.15 20.37
CA ARG A 106 -0.91 -5.82 19.36
C ARG A 106 -1.79 -6.80 18.59
N PHE A 107 -1.56 -6.89 17.29
CA PHE A 107 -2.24 -7.90 16.51
C PHE A 107 -1.83 -9.31 16.98
N PRO A 108 -2.71 -10.30 16.81
CA PRO A 108 -2.35 -11.70 17.02
C PRO A 108 -1.16 -12.08 16.13
N VAL A 109 -0.31 -12.97 16.66
CA VAL A 109 0.85 -13.47 15.92
C VAL A 109 0.36 -14.23 14.70
N LEU A 110 0.92 -13.92 13.52
CA LEU A 110 0.55 -14.60 12.29
C LEU A 110 0.99 -16.08 12.33
N PRO A 111 0.20 -16.99 11.72
CA PRO A 111 0.59 -18.39 11.59
C PRO A 111 1.84 -18.54 10.71
N GLN A 112 2.47 -19.70 10.79
CA GLN A 112 3.55 -20.08 9.88
C GLN A 112 3.06 -19.98 8.42
N GLU A 113 3.97 -19.55 7.55
CA GLU A 113 3.71 -19.48 6.11
C GLU A 113 3.40 -20.85 5.52
N ASP A 114 2.31 -20.93 4.77
CA ASP A 114 1.94 -22.10 4.00
C ASP A 114 2.14 -21.79 2.50
N PRO A 115 3.27 -22.23 1.90
CA PRO A 115 3.55 -22.00 0.49
C PRO A 115 2.57 -22.72 -0.45
N ALA A 116 1.71 -23.62 0.07
CA ALA A 116 0.64 -24.22 -0.72
C ALA A 116 -0.56 -23.27 -0.94
N LYS A 117 -0.60 -22.12 -0.25
CA LYS A 117 -1.68 -21.12 -0.33
C LYS A 117 -1.13 -19.76 -0.77
N VAL A 118 -1.70 -19.19 -1.83
CA VAL A 118 -1.18 -17.95 -2.44
C VAL A 118 -2.27 -16.90 -2.63
N ILE A 119 -1.95 -15.66 -2.28
CA ILE A 119 -2.74 -14.48 -2.63
C ILE A 119 -2.02 -13.72 -3.74
N PHE A 120 -2.64 -13.62 -4.92
CA PHE A 120 -2.20 -12.69 -5.96
C PHE A 120 -2.87 -11.34 -5.71
N LEU A 121 -2.06 -10.32 -5.43
CA LEU A 121 -2.53 -9.05 -4.89
C LEU A 121 -2.32 -7.91 -5.89
N ASP A 122 -3.39 -7.21 -6.27
CA ASP A 122 -3.28 -5.85 -6.81
C ASP A 122 -3.23 -4.81 -5.67
N VAL A 123 -2.78 -3.59 -5.98
CA VAL A 123 -2.62 -2.49 -5.03
C VAL A 123 -3.69 -1.43 -5.29
N ASP A 124 -3.71 -0.87 -6.49
CA ASP A 124 -4.69 0.16 -6.87
C ASP A 124 -6.08 -0.48 -7.00
N GLY A 125 -7.09 0.17 -6.44
CA GLY A 125 -8.45 -0.37 -6.36
C GLY A 125 -8.67 -1.48 -5.31
N VAL A 126 -7.59 -1.99 -4.68
CA VAL A 126 -7.64 -3.04 -3.64
C VAL A 126 -7.23 -2.47 -2.28
N LEU A 127 -5.97 -2.04 -2.14
CA LEU A 127 -5.43 -1.49 -0.89
C LEU A 127 -5.52 0.02 -0.82
N ARG A 128 -5.63 0.68 -1.97
CA ARG A 128 -5.84 2.13 -2.10
C ARG A 128 -6.87 2.42 -3.18
N PRO A 129 -7.56 3.56 -3.16
CA PRO A 129 -8.48 3.93 -4.24
C PRO A 129 -7.72 4.08 -5.56
N LEU A 130 -8.30 3.64 -6.68
CA LEU A 130 -7.71 3.80 -8.02
C LEU A 130 -7.46 5.28 -8.39
N THR A 131 -8.19 6.21 -7.78
CA THR A 131 -8.05 7.65 -8.01
C THR A 131 -6.87 8.28 -7.25
N ALA A 132 -6.22 7.53 -6.37
CA ALA A 132 -5.10 8.02 -5.60
C ALA A 132 -3.83 8.07 -6.48
N GLY A 133 -3.20 9.24 -6.62
CA GLY A 133 -2.08 9.44 -7.53
C GLY A 133 -0.93 8.46 -7.26
N GLY A 134 -0.41 7.79 -8.29
CA GLY A 134 0.52 6.67 -8.13
C GLY A 134 1.94 7.03 -7.65
N PHE A 135 2.32 8.31 -7.64
CA PHE A 135 3.66 8.72 -7.26
C PHE A 135 3.74 10.21 -6.95
N ARG A 136 4.59 10.54 -5.97
CA ARG A 136 5.09 11.90 -5.78
C ARG A 136 6.56 11.92 -6.15
N ALA A 137 6.85 12.43 -7.35
CA ALA A 137 8.22 12.69 -7.75
C ALA A 137 8.76 13.86 -6.91
N MET A 138 9.81 13.61 -6.13
CA MET A 138 10.54 14.66 -5.41
C MET A 138 11.98 14.69 -5.90
N MET A 139 12.51 15.90 -6.08
CA MET A 139 13.96 16.05 -6.22
C MET A 139 14.58 15.99 -4.83
N VAL A 140 15.49 15.03 -4.64
CA VAL A 140 16.34 14.93 -3.46
C VAL A 140 17.78 15.05 -3.97
N ASP A 141 18.48 16.09 -3.53
CA ASP A 141 19.89 16.34 -3.90
C ASP A 141 20.19 16.43 -5.41
N GLY A 142 19.20 16.84 -6.21
CA GLY A 142 19.33 17.00 -7.66
C GLY A 142 18.99 15.73 -8.46
N GLU A 143 18.68 14.62 -7.79
CA GLU A 143 18.17 13.40 -8.41
C GLU A 143 16.67 13.26 -8.19
N TRP A 144 15.96 12.77 -9.21
CA TRP A 144 14.53 12.46 -9.11
C TRP A 144 14.34 11.17 -8.32
N ALA A 145 13.96 11.28 -7.06
CA ALA A 145 13.56 10.14 -6.25
C ALA A 145 12.05 9.89 -6.41
N LEU A 146 11.68 8.74 -6.97
CA LEU A 146 10.32 8.23 -6.87
C LEU A 146 10.14 7.62 -5.48
N ARG A 147 9.27 8.21 -4.65
CA ARG A 147 8.75 7.56 -3.46
C ARG A 147 7.30 7.15 -3.67
N ALA A 148 6.99 5.92 -3.32
CA ALA A 148 5.61 5.47 -3.19
C ALA A 148 4.90 6.30 -2.12
N GLU A 149 3.78 6.92 -2.48
CA GLU A 149 2.94 7.63 -1.52
C GLU A 149 2.03 6.61 -0.83
N THR A 150 2.45 6.16 0.36
CA THR A 150 1.69 5.17 1.16
C THR A 150 0.55 5.80 1.97
N ALA A 151 0.42 7.13 1.95
CA ALA A 151 -0.61 7.86 2.70
C ALA A 151 -2.04 7.53 2.27
N ASP A 152 -2.22 7.07 1.02
CA ASP A 152 -3.54 6.77 0.46
C ASP A 152 -4.00 5.33 0.69
N PHE A 153 -3.22 4.52 1.41
CA PHE A 153 -3.62 3.16 1.73
C PHE A 153 -4.80 3.18 2.71
N ILE A 154 -5.80 2.35 2.41
CA ILE A 154 -7.02 2.23 3.18
C ILE A 154 -6.75 1.25 4.33
N SER A 155 -6.73 1.76 5.56
CA SER A 155 -6.46 0.94 6.76
C SER A 155 -7.41 -0.26 6.87
N SER A 156 -8.69 -0.10 6.53
CA SER A 156 -9.65 -1.22 6.55
C SER A 156 -9.32 -2.31 5.52
N SER A 157 -8.76 -1.94 4.36
CA SER A 157 -8.31 -2.90 3.35
C SER A 157 -7.09 -3.68 3.82
N LEU A 158 -6.13 -3.01 4.47
CA LEU A 158 -4.96 -3.65 5.05
C LEU A 158 -5.33 -4.59 6.22
N LEU A 159 -6.26 -4.18 7.08
CA LEU A 159 -6.80 -5.06 8.14
C LEU A 159 -7.55 -6.27 7.55
N SER A 160 -8.28 -6.07 6.45
CA SER A 160 -8.97 -7.14 5.73
C SER A 160 -7.96 -8.10 5.08
N LEU A 161 -6.88 -7.60 4.49
CA LEU A 161 -5.78 -8.43 3.97
C LEU A 161 -5.10 -9.22 5.10
N ARG A 162 -4.79 -8.56 6.22
CA ARG A 162 -4.23 -9.22 7.42
C ARG A 162 -5.13 -10.35 7.89
N HIS A 163 -6.44 -10.14 7.92
CA HIS A 163 -7.40 -11.18 8.29
C HIS A 163 -7.25 -12.44 7.41
N ILE A 164 -7.02 -12.28 6.10
CA ILE A 164 -6.79 -13.42 5.19
C ILE A 164 -5.50 -14.16 5.58
N VAL A 165 -4.39 -13.45 5.76
CA VAL A 165 -3.09 -14.04 6.09
C VAL A 165 -3.13 -14.74 7.46
N GLU A 166 -3.76 -14.11 8.45
CA GLU A 166 -3.94 -14.66 9.80
C GLU A 166 -4.72 -15.98 9.79
N ASN A 167 -5.76 -16.07 8.95
CA ASN A 167 -6.66 -17.23 8.92
C ASN A 167 -6.21 -18.37 8.00
N THR A 168 -5.17 -18.16 7.19
CA THR A 168 -4.77 -19.09 6.13
C THR A 168 -3.28 -19.42 6.12
N GLY A 169 -2.43 -18.53 6.62
CA GLY A 169 -0.98 -18.59 6.47
C GLY A 169 -0.50 -18.37 5.03
N ALA A 170 -1.36 -17.91 4.12
CA ALA A 170 -1.01 -17.74 2.71
C ALA A 170 0.11 -16.73 2.49
N ILE A 171 0.97 -17.00 1.50
CA ILE A 171 1.98 -16.05 1.01
C ILE A 171 1.33 -15.03 0.07
N ILE A 172 1.88 -13.81 0.05
CA ILE A 172 1.46 -12.74 -0.85
C ILE A 172 2.41 -12.69 -2.05
N VAL A 173 1.84 -12.75 -3.25
CA VAL A 173 2.53 -12.54 -4.53
C VAL A 173 1.99 -11.28 -5.17
N LEU A 174 2.86 -10.31 -5.43
CA LEU A 174 2.44 -9.04 -5.99
C LEU A 174 2.08 -9.19 -7.48
N SER A 175 0.83 -8.93 -7.82
CA SER A 175 0.28 -8.94 -9.19
C SER A 175 -0.28 -7.57 -9.58
N SER A 176 0.43 -6.52 -9.21
CA SER A 176 0.08 -5.11 -9.47
C SER A 176 1.09 -4.46 -10.41
N GLU A 177 0.72 -3.44 -11.20
CA GLU A 177 1.70 -2.67 -11.99
C GLU A 177 2.83 -2.08 -11.14
N TRP A 178 2.60 -1.89 -9.83
CA TRP A 178 3.62 -1.53 -8.83
C TRP A 178 4.81 -2.49 -8.79
N ARG A 179 4.65 -3.75 -9.23
CA ARG A 179 5.74 -4.74 -9.27
C ARG A 179 6.86 -4.38 -10.25
N ARG A 180 6.63 -3.44 -11.18
CA ARG A 180 7.60 -3.05 -12.21
C ARG A 180 8.70 -2.14 -11.67
N ASP A 181 8.42 -1.39 -10.61
CA ASP A 181 9.32 -0.38 -10.06
C ASP A 181 9.77 -0.78 -8.64
N GLN A 182 11.10 -0.84 -8.43
CA GLN A 182 11.67 -1.22 -7.13
C GLN A 182 11.17 -0.34 -5.96
N PRO A 183 11.11 1.00 -6.06
CA PRO A 183 10.60 1.83 -4.96
C PRO A 183 9.12 1.58 -4.64
N MET A 184 8.33 1.16 -5.63
CA MET A 184 6.91 0.80 -5.41
C MET A 184 6.78 -0.53 -4.68
N ARG A 185 7.59 -1.54 -5.04
CA ARG A 185 7.66 -2.81 -4.31
C ARG A 185 8.01 -2.58 -2.84
N GLU A 186 9.05 -1.81 -2.58
CA GLU A 186 9.47 -1.45 -1.22
C GLU A 186 8.36 -0.68 -0.48
N GLY A 187 7.63 0.20 -1.17
CA GLY A 187 6.46 0.89 -0.62
C GLY A 187 5.38 -0.08 -0.13
N VAL A 188 5.07 -1.11 -0.91
CA VAL A 188 4.12 -2.18 -0.53
C VAL A 188 4.66 -2.98 0.65
N ASP A 189 5.92 -3.40 0.62
CA ASP A 189 6.51 -4.18 1.70
C ASP A 189 6.54 -3.40 3.02
N ASN A 190 6.87 -2.11 2.96
CA ASN A 190 6.88 -1.23 4.14
C ASN A 190 5.49 -1.12 4.79
N ILE A 191 4.43 -0.92 3.99
CA ILE A 191 3.08 -0.82 4.54
C ILE A 191 2.56 -2.18 5.05
N LEU A 192 2.94 -3.30 4.43
CA LEU A 192 2.63 -4.62 4.96
C LEU A 192 3.30 -4.83 6.34
N MET A 193 4.58 -4.46 6.47
CA MET A 193 5.31 -4.54 7.74
C MET A 193 4.73 -3.63 8.83
N GLU A 194 4.27 -2.43 8.48
CA GLU A 194 3.58 -1.52 9.42
C GLU A 194 2.33 -2.16 10.03
N TYR A 195 1.63 -2.99 9.26
CA TYR A 195 0.47 -3.76 9.72
C TYR A 195 0.86 -5.15 10.24
N GLU A 196 2.11 -5.33 10.69
CA GLU A 196 2.70 -6.57 11.22
C GLU A 196 2.55 -7.79 10.29
N MET A 197 2.46 -7.58 8.97
CA MET A 197 2.45 -8.63 7.96
C MET A 197 3.85 -8.86 7.39
N ARG A 198 4.04 -10.04 6.81
CA ARG A 198 5.28 -10.36 6.07
C ARG A 198 5.27 -9.62 4.72
N PRO A 199 6.43 -9.22 4.19
CA PRO A 199 6.53 -8.61 2.87
C PRO A 199 6.06 -9.58 1.78
N CYS A 200 5.91 -9.08 0.55
CA CYS A 200 5.57 -9.92 -0.59
C CYS A 200 6.67 -10.99 -0.78
N ALA A 201 6.27 -12.25 -0.91
CA ALA A 201 7.22 -13.35 -1.10
C ALA A 201 7.92 -13.23 -2.46
N THR A 202 7.18 -12.78 -3.48
CA THR A 202 7.66 -12.54 -4.85
C THR A 202 6.60 -11.76 -5.65
N TRP A 203 6.73 -11.67 -6.96
CA TRP A 203 5.81 -11.01 -7.87
C TRP A 203 5.60 -11.82 -9.16
N THR A 204 4.50 -11.56 -9.86
CA THR A 204 4.24 -12.22 -11.15
C THR A 204 5.21 -11.73 -12.24
N PRO A 205 5.54 -12.57 -13.24
CA PRO A 205 6.41 -12.20 -14.35
C PRO A 205 5.88 -10.96 -15.09
N THR A 206 6.79 -10.19 -15.70
CA THR A 206 6.49 -8.90 -16.36
C THR A 206 6.89 -8.86 -17.83
N ASP A 207 7.50 -9.93 -18.33
CA ASP A 207 8.07 -10.11 -19.66
C ASP A 207 7.02 -10.45 -20.73
N LEU A 208 5.82 -10.88 -20.31
CA LEU A 208 4.72 -11.14 -21.23
C LEU A 208 4.24 -9.85 -21.91
N GLN A 209 4.39 -9.81 -23.23
CA GLN A 209 3.88 -8.71 -24.05
C GLN A 209 2.35 -8.72 -24.11
N ARG A 210 1.77 -7.51 -24.18
CA ARG A 210 0.34 -7.35 -24.46
C ARG A 210 0.05 -7.77 -25.89
N ASP A 211 -1.08 -8.43 -26.10
CA ASP A 211 -1.58 -8.66 -27.44
C ASP A 211 -2.09 -7.32 -28.01
N MET A 212 -1.38 -6.78 -28.98
CA MET A 212 -1.75 -5.50 -29.61
C MET A 212 -2.89 -5.66 -30.61
N GLY A 213 -3.35 -6.90 -30.88
CA GLY A 213 -4.38 -7.20 -31.87
C GLY A 213 -5.82 -7.12 -31.36
N THR A 214 -6.05 -6.98 -30.05
CA THR A 214 -7.41 -6.85 -29.50
C THR A 214 -7.91 -5.41 -29.55
N GLU A 215 -9.11 -5.21 -30.11
CA GLU A 215 -9.77 -3.89 -30.18
C GLU A 215 -10.01 -3.26 -28.80
N ASN A 216 -10.09 -4.08 -27.74
CA ASN A 216 -10.29 -3.63 -26.38
C ASN A 216 -8.99 -3.72 -25.54
N PRO A 217 -8.35 -2.58 -25.18
CA PRO A 217 -7.11 -2.58 -24.40
C PRO A 217 -7.29 -3.09 -22.97
N PHE A 218 -8.50 -3.01 -22.39
CA PHE A 218 -8.79 -3.59 -21.07
C PHE A 218 -8.77 -5.11 -21.14
N LYS A 219 -9.39 -5.69 -22.16
CA LYS A 219 -9.37 -7.14 -22.37
C LYS A 219 -7.93 -7.65 -22.55
N ALA A 220 -7.11 -6.94 -23.32
CA ALA A 220 -5.70 -7.25 -23.49
C ALA A 220 -4.93 -7.22 -22.16
N PHE A 221 -5.23 -6.25 -21.30
CA PHE A 221 -4.61 -6.12 -19.99
C PHE A 221 -4.99 -7.26 -19.05
N THR A 222 -6.29 -7.56 -18.96
CA THR A 222 -6.82 -8.65 -18.13
C THR A 222 -6.28 -10.01 -18.59
N GLU A 223 -6.24 -10.25 -19.90
CA GLU A 223 -5.67 -11.46 -20.50
C GLU A 223 -4.18 -11.62 -20.18
N ARG A 224 -3.40 -10.54 -20.29
CA ARG A 224 -1.99 -10.54 -19.90
C ARG A 224 -1.82 -10.91 -18.43
N ARG A 225 -2.56 -10.25 -17.51
CA ARG A 225 -2.44 -10.51 -16.06
C ARG A 225 -2.79 -11.96 -15.72
N ALA A 226 -3.85 -12.51 -16.32
CA ALA A 226 -4.23 -13.91 -16.17
C ALA A 226 -3.11 -14.88 -16.62
N ARG A 227 -2.41 -14.56 -17.70
CA ARG A 227 -1.25 -15.35 -18.17
C ARG A 227 -0.05 -15.24 -17.26
N GLU A 228 0.26 -14.05 -16.75
CA GLU A 228 1.37 -13.87 -15.80
C GLU A 228 1.15 -14.70 -14.52
N ILE A 229 -0.07 -14.68 -13.98
CA ILE A 229 -0.47 -15.51 -12.83
C ILE A 229 -0.32 -17.00 -13.17
N SER A 230 -0.83 -17.42 -14.34
CA SER A 230 -0.76 -18.82 -14.77
C SER A 230 0.69 -19.30 -14.98
N GLN A 231 1.55 -18.46 -15.55
CA GLN A 231 2.98 -18.72 -15.72
C GLN A 231 3.66 -18.86 -14.35
N TRP A 232 3.39 -17.95 -13.42
CA TRP A 232 3.93 -18.04 -12.06
C TRP A 232 3.50 -19.33 -11.36
N LEU A 233 2.22 -19.72 -11.47
CA LEU A 233 1.70 -20.96 -10.89
C LEU A 233 2.36 -22.20 -11.52
N SER A 234 2.64 -22.20 -12.83
CA SER A 234 3.33 -23.32 -13.50
C SER A 234 4.75 -23.55 -12.98
N GLN A 235 5.41 -22.49 -12.48
CA GLN A 235 6.74 -22.53 -11.88
C GLN A 235 6.70 -22.87 -10.38
N ASN A 236 5.51 -22.89 -9.77
CA ASN A 236 5.30 -23.12 -8.34
C ASN A 236 4.30 -24.26 -8.11
N PRO A 237 4.64 -25.52 -8.48
CA PRO A 237 3.74 -26.66 -8.41
C PRO A 237 3.34 -27.06 -6.97
N GLN A 238 4.03 -26.55 -5.95
CA GLN A 238 3.68 -26.72 -4.55
C GLN A 238 2.36 -26.02 -4.16
N VAL A 239 1.90 -25.05 -4.96
CA VAL A 239 0.68 -24.27 -4.71
C VAL A 239 -0.56 -25.11 -5.01
N LYS A 240 -1.40 -25.30 -3.99
CA LYS A 240 -2.64 -26.10 -4.06
C LYS A 240 -3.89 -25.21 -4.09
N GLN A 241 -3.85 -24.08 -3.40
CA GLN A 241 -4.96 -23.14 -3.32
C GLN A 241 -4.44 -21.73 -3.58
N TRP A 242 -5.21 -20.95 -4.32
CA TRP A 242 -4.87 -19.56 -4.60
C TRP A 242 -6.13 -18.73 -4.75
N VAL A 243 -5.96 -17.43 -4.59
CA VAL A 243 -6.99 -16.43 -4.80
C VAL A 243 -6.36 -15.20 -5.45
N VAL A 244 -7.10 -14.52 -6.32
CA VAL A 244 -6.71 -13.22 -6.85
C VAL A 244 -7.59 -12.15 -6.25
N ILE A 245 -6.98 -11.08 -5.74
CA ILE A 245 -7.67 -9.94 -5.17
C ILE A 245 -7.30 -8.73 -6.01
N ASP A 246 -8.27 -8.24 -6.77
CA ASP A 246 -8.07 -7.26 -7.83
C ASP A 246 -9.38 -6.49 -8.05
N ASP A 247 -9.32 -5.23 -8.49
CA ASP A 247 -10.52 -4.46 -8.84
C ASP A 247 -11.00 -4.75 -10.27
N ILE A 248 -10.12 -5.32 -11.11
CA ILE A 248 -10.42 -5.75 -12.48
C ILE A 248 -11.08 -7.13 -12.47
N ASN A 249 -12.16 -7.28 -13.24
CA ASN A 249 -12.79 -8.57 -13.44
C ASN A 249 -11.93 -9.49 -14.32
N MET A 250 -11.13 -10.37 -13.71
CA MET A 250 -10.36 -11.36 -14.47
C MET A 250 -11.19 -12.49 -15.07
N ALA A 251 -12.48 -12.61 -14.75
CA ALA A 251 -13.35 -13.57 -15.46
C ALA A 251 -13.43 -13.25 -16.97
N ASP A 252 -13.22 -12.00 -17.38
CA ASP A 252 -13.21 -11.60 -18.79
C ASP A 252 -12.06 -12.27 -19.58
N ALA A 253 -10.99 -12.71 -18.90
CA ALA A 253 -9.90 -13.47 -19.53
C ALA A 253 -10.27 -14.93 -19.83
N ASP A 254 -11.35 -15.45 -19.23
CA ASP A 254 -11.86 -16.79 -19.54
C ASP A 254 -12.55 -16.80 -20.92
N GLU A 255 -13.08 -15.67 -21.38
CA GLU A 255 -13.66 -15.48 -22.71
C GLU A 255 -12.60 -15.32 -23.80
N GLY A 256 -12.21 -16.44 -24.43
CA GLY A 256 -11.10 -16.47 -25.39
C GLY A 256 -9.76 -16.83 -24.75
N ARG A 257 -9.81 -17.53 -23.61
CA ARG A 257 -8.67 -18.04 -22.85
C ARG A 257 -7.62 -18.70 -23.75
N LYS A 258 -6.40 -18.17 -23.72
CA LYS A 258 -5.26 -18.75 -24.45
C LYS A 258 -4.80 -20.09 -23.83
N PRO A 259 -4.19 -20.99 -24.63
CA PRO A 259 -3.62 -22.24 -24.10
C PRO A 259 -2.62 -21.97 -22.98
N GLY A 260 -2.71 -22.75 -21.89
CA GLY A 260 -1.86 -22.60 -20.70
C GLY A 260 -2.35 -21.59 -19.67
N THR A 261 -3.38 -20.79 -19.97
CA THR A 261 -4.00 -19.89 -18.98
C THR A 261 -5.01 -20.66 -18.13
N LEU A 262 -4.94 -20.50 -16.80
CA LEU A 262 -5.90 -21.09 -15.86
C LEU A 262 -7.23 -20.34 -15.85
N LEU A 263 -8.30 -20.99 -15.39
CA LEU A 263 -9.60 -20.32 -15.22
C LEU A 263 -9.54 -19.36 -14.03
N MET A 264 -9.87 -18.09 -14.27
CA MET A 264 -9.76 -17.03 -13.27
C MET A 264 -11.07 -16.84 -12.49
N ALA A 265 -12.23 -16.99 -13.15
CA ALA A 265 -13.54 -16.76 -12.53
C ALA A 265 -13.76 -17.50 -11.20
N PRO A 266 -13.34 -18.78 -11.02
CA PRO A 266 -13.56 -19.49 -9.76
C PRO A 266 -12.65 -19.03 -8.61
N ARG A 267 -11.64 -18.20 -8.89
CA ARG A 267 -10.53 -17.88 -7.96
C ARG A 267 -10.34 -16.38 -7.74
N ILE A 268 -11.19 -15.54 -8.32
CA ILE A 268 -11.14 -14.08 -8.12
C ILE A 268 -12.06 -13.63 -6.98
N VAL A 269 -11.57 -12.67 -6.20
CA VAL A 269 -12.35 -11.83 -5.31
C VAL A 269 -12.22 -10.40 -5.82
N GLN A 270 -13.23 -9.96 -6.58
CA GLN A 270 -13.21 -8.64 -7.20
C GLN A 270 -13.51 -7.55 -6.14
N THR A 271 -12.65 -6.55 -6.04
CA THR A 271 -12.86 -5.37 -5.19
C THR A 271 -13.55 -4.24 -5.92
N HIS A 272 -14.10 -3.28 -5.17
CA HIS A 272 -14.62 -2.05 -5.77
C HIS A 272 -13.52 -0.99 -5.75
N ARG A 273 -13.12 -0.49 -6.91
CA ARG A 273 -11.98 0.43 -7.12
C ARG A 273 -11.89 1.69 -6.24
N LYS A 274 -13.01 2.13 -5.64
CA LYS A 274 -13.06 3.27 -4.71
C LYS A 274 -13.08 2.88 -3.23
N ILE A 275 -13.51 1.66 -2.92
CA ILE A 275 -13.72 1.18 -1.55
C ILE A 275 -12.53 0.32 -1.12
N GLY A 276 -11.94 -0.43 -2.05
CA GLY A 276 -10.89 -1.39 -1.77
C GLY A 276 -11.43 -2.74 -1.29
N LEU A 277 -10.55 -3.51 -0.66
CA LEU A 277 -10.82 -4.80 -0.06
C LEU A 277 -11.65 -4.65 1.22
N THR A 278 -12.83 -5.25 1.24
CA THR A 278 -13.70 -5.29 2.41
C THR A 278 -13.51 -6.57 3.24
N LEU A 279 -13.98 -6.56 4.48
CA LEU A 279 -13.93 -7.74 5.35
C LEU A 279 -14.77 -8.91 4.80
N GLU A 280 -15.87 -8.63 4.10
CA GLU A 280 -16.70 -9.67 3.48
C GLU A 280 -15.93 -10.38 2.35
N GLN A 281 -15.27 -9.60 1.49
CA GLN A 281 -14.38 -10.12 0.45
C GLN A 281 -13.20 -10.90 1.06
N ALA A 282 -12.62 -10.42 2.15
CA ALA A 282 -11.57 -11.16 2.87
C ALA A 282 -12.07 -12.52 3.39
N LYS A 283 -13.28 -12.59 3.95
CA LYS A 283 -13.89 -13.86 4.36
C LYS A 283 -14.11 -14.80 3.16
N ALA A 284 -14.51 -14.27 2.00
CA ALA A 284 -14.64 -15.05 0.78
C ALA A 284 -13.26 -15.60 0.30
N ALA A 285 -12.22 -14.77 0.34
CA ALA A 285 -10.85 -15.19 0.03
C ALA A 285 -10.35 -16.31 0.96
N VAL A 286 -10.64 -16.20 2.27
CA VAL A 286 -10.31 -17.27 3.25
C VAL A 286 -10.97 -18.60 2.87
N LYS A 287 -12.24 -18.58 2.47
CA LYS A 287 -12.97 -19.78 2.02
C LYS A 287 -12.32 -20.40 0.78
N LEU A 288 -11.99 -19.59 -0.23
CA LEU A 288 -11.30 -20.06 -1.44
C LEU A 288 -9.94 -20.70 -1.12
N LEU A 289 -9.17 -20.08 -0.22
CA LEU A 289 -7.88 -20.59 0.22
C LEU A 289 -7.97 -21.86 1.09
N ARG A 290 -9.13 -22.12 1.69
CA ARG A 290 -9.45 -23.40 2.37
C ARG A 290 -9.99 -24.47 1.43
N GLY A 291 -10.21 -24.14 0.16
CA GLY A 291 -10.80 -25.05 -0.84
C GLY A 291 -12.32 -25.18 -0.73
N GLU A 292 -12.98 -24.28 0.01
CA GLU A 292 -14.44 -24.24 0.10
C GLU A 292 -15.02 -23.64 -1.19
N LYS A 293 -16.15 -24.19 -1.66
CA LYS A 293 -16.88 -23.63 -2.80
C LYS A 293 -17.64 -22.38 -2.34
N LEU A 294 -17.41 -21.25 -3.03
CA LEU A 294 -18.23 -20.06 -2.79
C LEU A 294 -19.61 -20.22 -3.42
N PRO A 295 -20.68 -19.71 -2.77
CA PRO A 295 -21.97 -19.59 -3.43
C PRO A 295 -21.85 -18.60 -4.60
N PRO A 296 -22.53 -18.85 -5.73
CA PRO A 296 -22.41 -18.04 -6.95
C PRO A 296 -22.76 -16.55 -6.74
N GLN A 297 -23.53 -16.22 -5.71
CA GLN A 297 -24.01 -14.86 -5.43
C GLN A 297 -22.94 -13.91 -4.85
N ILE A 298 -21.88 -14.40 -4.21
CA ILE A 298 -20.81 -13.53 -3.65
C ILE A 298 -19.89 -12.99 -4.76
N LEU A 299 -19.95 -13.61 -5.95
CA LEU A 299 -19.20 -13.21 -7.13
C LEU A 299 -20.07 -12.44 -8.12
N SER A 300 -21.05 -11.64 -7.66
CA SER A 300 -21.74 -10.71 -8.56
C SER A 300 -20.72 -9.70 -9.05
N VAL A 301 -20.10 -10.01 -10.19
CA VAL A 301 -19.14 -9.18 -10.89
C VAL A 301 -19.78 -7.81 -11.07
N GLN A 302 -19.08 -6.77 -10.64
CA GLN A 302 -19.54 -5.41 -10.90
C GLN A 302 -19.64 -5.25 -12.42
N PRO A 303 -20.80 -4.86 -12.99
CA PRO A 303 -20.93 -4.68 -14.43
C PRO A 303 -19.82 -3.75 -14.91
N SER A 304 -19.17 -4.09 -16.03
CA SER A 304 -18.11 -3.28 -16.61
C SER A 304 -18.63 -1.87 -16.82
N MET A 305 -18.20 -0.91 -15.99
CA MET A 305 -18.52 0.48 -16.25
C MET A 305 -17.73 0.91 -17.47
N GLU A 306 -18.42 1.15 -18.58
CA GLU A 306 -17.87 1.93 -19.69
C GLU A 306 -17.38 3.25 -19.11
N LEU A 307 -16.08 3.50 -19.20
CA LEU A 307 -15.53 4.83 -18.93
C LEU A 307 -15.98 5.72 -20.08
N THR A 308 -17.19 6.26 -20.00
CA THR A 308 -17.60 7.38 -20.85
C THR A 308 -16.70 8.55 -20.49
N GLY A 309 -15.68 8.77 -21.32
CA GLY A 309 -14.80 9.94 -21.27
C GLY A 309 -15.51 11.22 -21.67
#